data_AF-A0A9P0TJ05-F1
#
_entry.id   AF-A0A9P0TJ05-F1
#
_cell.length_a   1.000
_cell.length_b   1.000
_cell.length_c   1.000
_cell.angle_alpha   90.00
_cell.angle_beta   90.00
_cell.angle_gamma   90.00
#
_symmetry.space_group_name_H-M   'P 1'
#
loop_
_entity.id
_entity.type
_entity.pdbx_description
1 polymer ?
#
loop_
_entity_poly.entity_id
_entity_poly.type
_entity_poly.pdbx_seq_one_letter_code
_entity_poly.pdbx_strand_id
1 'polypeptide(L)'
;MSAFEELVSEVKFIREEFSGLKSTVIEASNTIKEFGSRLLNIENRLLDIDKEAIKNLENRVELIEKDSDLAEQWHRRNNIEVKGIPQTANENLLDLLINIGSKVNYHMTKQQLNFVARTPSRDTNLYCTLHCT
;
A
#
# COMPACT_ATOMS: atom_id res chain seq x y z
N MET A 1 83.42 6.08 -10.68
CA MET A 1 82.55 5.08 -11.32
C MET A 1 82.54 5.35 -12.81
N SER A 2 82.57 4.32 -13.64
CA SER A 2 82.41 4.47 -15.09
C SER A 2 80.93 4.72 -15.41
N ALA A 3 80.62 5.43 -16.51
CA ALA A 3 79.23 5.67 -16.94
C ALA A 3 78.41 4.38 -17.11
N PHE A 4 79.09 3.26 -17.36
CA PHE A 4 78.47 1.94 -17.41
C PHE A 4 78.00 1.44 -16.03
N GLU A 5 78.74 1.72 -14.95
CA GLU A 5 78.36 1.34 -13.59
C GLU A 5 77.15 2.13 -13.09
N GLU A 6 77.05 3.40 -13.45
CA GLU A 6 75.88 4.25 -13.16
C GLU A 6 74.63 3.73 -13.87
N LEU A 7 74.73 3.40 -15.16
CA LEU A 7 73.61 2.81 -15.93
C LEU A 7 73.13 1.48 -15.33
N VAL A 8 74.06 0.62 -14.90
CA VAL A 8 73.71 -0.66 -14.24
C VAL A 8 72.98 -0.42 -12.92
N SER A 9 73.35 0.61 -12.17
CA SER A 9 72.68 1.00 -10.93
C SER A 9 71.26 1.50 -11.19
N GLU A 10 71.07 2.38 -12.17
CA GLU A 10 69.75 2.90 -12.55
C GLU A 10 68.81 1.78 -13.06
N VAL A 11 69.31 0.85 -13.86
CA VAL A 11 68.51 -0.29 -14.34
C VAL A 11 68.05 -1.18 -13.19
N LYS A 12 68.88 -1.37 -12.15
CA LYS A 12 68.48 -2.12 -10.94
C LYS A 12 67.40 -1.37 -10.18
N PHE A 13 67.58 -0.08 -9.98
CA PHE A 13 66.60 0.78 -9.31
C PHE A 13 65.24 0.76 -10.03
N ILE A 14 65.23 0.92 -11.35
CA ILE A 14 64.00 0.85 -12.16
C ILE A 14 63.32 -0.51 -12.03
N ARG A 15 64.08 -1.61 -11.96
CA ARG A 15 63.51 -2.95 -11.76
C ARG A 15 62.86 -3.10 -10.39
N GLU A 16 63.45 -2.53 -9.35
CA GLU A 16 62.90 -2.52 -8.00
C GLU A 16 61.60 -1.71 -7.96
N GLU A 17 61.61 -0.48 -8.48
CA GLU A 17 60.41 0.38 -8.59
C GLU A 17 59.30 -0.29 -9.41
N PHE A 18 59.65 -0.94 -10.53
CA PHE A 18 58.69 -1.66 -11.36
C PHE A 18 58.09 -2.87 -10.63
N SER A 19 58.89 -3.58 -9.82
CA SER A 19 58.42 -4.66 -8.97
C SER A 19 57.47 -4.13 -7.89
N GLY A 20 57.80 -2.99 -7.27
CA GLY A 20 56.94 -2.31 -6.29
C GLY A 20 55.59 -1.92 -6.91
N LEU A 21 55.63 -1.23 -8.06
CA LEU A 21 54.43 -0.83 -8.80
C LEU A 21 53.55 -2.04 -9.16
N LYS A 22 54.16 -3.14 -9.60
CA LYS A 22 53.44 -4.38 -9.90
C LYS A 22 52.69 -4.92 -8.68
N SER A 23 53.31 -4.89 -7.50
CA SER A 23 52.64 -5.30 -6.25
C SER A 23 51.44 -4.42 -5.95
N THR A 24 51.61 -3.10 -6.01
CA THR A 24 50.53 -2.14 -5.75
C THR A 24 49.36 -2.31 -6.72
N VAL A 25 49.63 -2.57 -8.01
CA VAL A 25 48.57 -2.84 -8.99
C VAL A 25 47.80 -4.12 -8.68
N ILE A 26 48.49 -5.18 -8.24
CA ILE A 26 47.85 -6.44 -7.84
C ILE A 26 46.98 -6.21 -6.59
N GLU A 27 47.49 -5.50 -5.59
CA GLU A 27 46.75 -5.14 -4.38
C GLU A 27 45.51 -4.31 -4.72
N ALA A 28 45.66 -3.24 -5.51
CA ALA A 28 44.54 -2.42 -5.95
C ALA A 28 43.49 -3.23 -6.72
N SER A 29 43.92 -4.13 -7.61
CA SER A 29 43.02 -5.04 -8.34
C SER A 29 42.23 -5.95 -7.39
N ASN A 30 42.87 -6.48 -6.35
CA ASN A 30 42.21 -7.30 -5.35
C ASN A 30 41.21 -6.49 -4.52
N THR A 31 41.58 -5.27 -4.10
CA THR A 31 40.68 -4.35 -3.39
C THR A 31 39.47 -3.97 -4.24
N ILE A 32 39.65 -3.71 -5.54
CA ILE A 32 38.55 -3.43 -6.47
C ILE A 32 37.59 -4.62 -6.57
N LYS A 33 38.11 -5.86 -6.63
CA LYS A 33 37.28 -7.07 -6.64
C LYS A 33 36.49 -7.24 -5.35
N GLU A 34 37.11 -6.96 -4.21
CA GLU A 34 36.44 -7.01 -2.90
C GLU A 34 35.33 -5.95 -2.81
N PHE A 35 35.58 -4.72 -3.27
CA PHE A 35 34.54 -3.71 -3.32
C PHE A 35 33.40 -4.10 -4.26
N GLY A 36 33.70 -4.70 -5.41
CA GLY A 36 32.69 -5.24 -6.33
C GLY A 36 31.80 -6.30 -5.68
N SER A 37 32.38 -7.24 -4.92
CA SER A 37 31.60 -8.27 -4.24
C SER A 37 30.73 -7.71 -3.10
N ARG A 38 31.26 -6.73 -2.35
CA ARG A 38 30.50 -6.03 -1.31
C ARG A 38 29.35 -5.21 -1.88
N LEU A 39 29.56 -4.55 -3.02
CA LEU A 39 28.53 -3.77 -3.70
C LEU A 39 27.38 -4.68 -4.17
N LEU A 40 27.70 -5.81 -4.82
CA LEU A 40 26.70 -6.81 -5.21
C LEU A 40 25.92 -7.36 -4.00
N ASN A 41 26.58 -7.58 -2.87
CA ASN A 41 25.91 -8.03 -1.65
C ASN A 41 24.91 -6.98 -1.13
N ILE A 42 25.31 -5.70 -1.12
CA ILE A 42 24.44 -4.59 -0.70
C ILE A 42 23.24 -4.46 -1.64
N GLU A 43 23.45 -4.51 -2.95
CA GLU A 43 22.38 -4.44 -3.95
C GLU A 43 21.36 -5.57 -3.75
N ASN A 44 21.81 -6.81 -3.56
CA ASN A 44 20.92 -7.94 -3.29
C ASN A 44 20.11 -7.75 -2.00
N ARG A 45 20.76 -7.28 -0.92
CA ARG A 45 20.08 -7.02 0.35
C ARG A 45 19.05 -5.90 0.26
N LEU A 46 19.32 -4.86 -0.51
CA LEU A 46 18.35 -3.78 -0.75
C LEU A 46 17.10 -4.33 -1.45
N LEU A 47 17.29 -5.15 -2.50
CA LEU A 47 16.18 -5.77 -3.23
C LEU A 47 15.33 -6.69 -2.34
N ASP A 48 15.95 -7.42 -1.41
CA ASP A 48 15.22 -8.31 -0.50
C ASP A 48 14.44 -7.55 0.58
N ILE A 49 15.05 -6.50 1.15
CA ILE A 49 14.40 -5.63 2.14
C ILE A 49 13.17 -4.95 1.51
N ASP A 50 13.30 -4.42 0.30
CA ASP A 50 12.21 -3.74 -0.38
C ASP A 50 11.04 -4.70 -0.63
N LYS A 51 11.31 -5.94 -1.04
CA LYS A 51 10.26 -6.94 -1.28
C LYS A 51 9.52 -7.33 0.00
N GLU A 52 10.23 -7.57 1.10
CA GLU A 52 9.59 -7.97 2.35
C GLU A 52 8.79 -6.81 2.96
N ALA A 53 9.34 -5.59 2.92
CA ALA A 53 8.65 -4.40 3.40
C ALA A 53 7.38 -4.11 2.59
N ILE A 54 7.46 -4.18 1.25
CA ILE A 54 6.31 -3.99 0.36
C ILE A 54 5.23 -5.03 0.66
N LYS A 55 5.59 -6.32 0.71
CA LYS A 55 4.63 -7.39 0.98
C LYS A 55 3.94 -7.24 2.35
N ASN A 56 4.68 -6.85 3.37
CA ASN A 56 4.10 -6.61 4.70
C ASN A 56 3.14 -5.42 4.68
N LEU A 57 3.51 -4.34 3.99
CA LEU A 57 2.63 -3.17 3.83
C LEU A 57 1.36 -3.53 3.05
N GLU A 58 1.46 -4.28 1.95
CA GLU A 58 0.31 -4.75 1.16
C GLU A 58 -0.65 -5.57 2.02
N ASN A 59 -0.15 -6.55 2.78
CA ASN A 59 -0.98 -7.36 3.67
C ASN A 59 -1.68 -6.49 4.75
N ARG A 60 -0.98 -5.49 5.29
CA ARG A 60 -1.56 -4.58 6.28
C ARG A 60 -2.64 -3.70 5.69
N VAL A 61 -2.46 -3.23 4.46
CA VAL A 61 -3.49 -2.47 3.73
C VAL A 61 -4.73 -3.34 3.52
N GLU A 62 -4.56 -4.56 3.01
CA GLU A 62 -5.67 -5.49 2.78
C GLU A 62 -6.46 -5.80 4.07
N LEU A 63 -5.75 -5.99 5.19
CA LEU A 63 -6.39 -6.20 6.50
C LEU A 63 -7.19 -4.98 6.95
N ILE A 64 -6.63 -3.78 6.79
CA ILE A 64 -7.31 -2.53 7.18
C ILE A 64 -8.53 -2.29 6.30
N GLU A 65 -8.44 -2.53 4.99
CA GLU A 65 -9.56 -2.42 4.07
C GLU A 65 -10.69 -3.36 4.48
N LYS A 66 -10.37 -4.62 4.78
CA LYS A 66 -11.35 -5.60 5.24
C LYS A 66 -12.00 -5.21 6.58
N ASP A 67 -11.20 -4.73 7.53
CA ASP A 67 -11.72 -4.29 8.83
C ASP A 67 -12.63 -3.05 8.68
N SER A 68 -12.27 -2.14 7.77
CA SER A 68 -13.10 -0.98 7.42
C SER A 68 -14.43 -1.42 6.81
N ASP A 69 -14.41 -2.35 5.85
CA ASP A 69 -15.63 -2.87 5.23
C ASP A 69 -16.53 -3.54 6.27
N LEU A 70 -15.96 -4.37 7.15
CA LEU A 70 -16.72 -5.00 8.23
C LEU A 70 -17.31 -3.97 9.19
N ALA A 71 -16.55 -2.92 9.54
CA ALA A 71 -17.02 -1.85 10.40
C ALA A 71 -18.17 -1.08 9.75
N GLU A 72 -18.09 -0.78 8.45
CA GLU A 72 -19.17 -0.13 7.71
C GLU A 72 -20.42 -1.00 7.62
N GLN A 73 -20.27 -2.29 7.32
CA GLN A 73 -21.39 -3.24 7.29
C GLN A 73 -22.03 -3.35 8.67
N TRP A 74 -21.23 -3.34 9.74
CA TRP A 74 -21.75 -3.39 11.09
C TRP A 74 -22.50 -2.08 11.42
N HIS A 75 -21.97 -0.91 11.08
CA HIS A 75 -22.70 0.34 11.25
C HIS A 75 -24.04 0.36 10.47
N ARG A 76 -24.15 -0.40 9.37
CA ARG A 76 -25.34 -0.50 8.54
C ARG A 76 -26.24 -1.70 8.80
N ARG A 77 -25.92 -2.58 9.75
CA ARG A 77 -26.61 -3.86 9.92
C ARG A 77 -28.09 -3.73 10.29
N ASN A 78 -28.46 -2.65 10.97
CA ASN A 78 -29.85 -2.38 11.33
C ASN A 78 -30.57 -1.50 10.30
N ASN A 79 -29.87 -1.12 9.23
CA ASN A 79 -30.41 -0.22 8.23
C ASN A 79 -31.20 -1.01 7.20
N ILE A 80 -32.43 -0.60 6.97
CA ILE A 80 -33.32 -1.19 5.98
C ILE A 80 -33.39 -0.24 4.80
N GLU A 81 -33.17 -0.77 3.59
CA GLU A 81 -33.36 -0.06 2.31
C GLU A 81 -34.69 -0.49 1.69
N VAL A 82 -35.61 0.47 1.52
CA VAL A 82 -36.88 0.25 0.83
C VAL A 82 -36.84 0.91 -0.54
N LYS A 83 -36.92 0.12 -1.61
CA LYS A 83 -36.94 0.59 -3.01
C LYS A 83 -38.37 0.57 -3.56
N GLY A 84 -38.60 1.30 -4.64
CA GLY A 84 -39.89 1.26 -5.35
C GLY A 84 -40.98 2.15 -4.76
N ILE A 85 -40.66 3.00 -3.78
CA ILE A 85 -41.64 3.87 -3.13
C ILE A 85 -41.76 5.19 -3.92
N PRO A 86 -42.94 5.50 -4.52
CA PRO A 86 -43.18 6.76 -5.20
C PRO A 86 -42.96 7.95 -4.27
N GLN A 87 -42.51 9.08 -4.84
CA GLN A 87 -42.33 10.32 -4.09
C GLN A 87 -43.55 11.23 -4.28
N THR A 88 -44.10 11.73 -3.18
CA THR A 88 -45.18 12.73 -3.19
C THR A 88 -44.74 14.00 -2.47
N ALA A 89 -45.34 15.14 -2.83
CA ALA A 89 -45.07 16.40 -2.14
C ALA A 89 -45.59 16.34 -0.69
N ASN A 90 -44.82 16.90 0.24
CA ASN A 90 -45.15 16.97 1.67
C ASN A 90 -45.43 15.60 2.33
N GLU A 91 -44.72 14.56 1.92
CA GLU A 91 -44.83 13.24 2.54
C GLU A 91 -44.22 13.17 3.95
N ASN A 92 -44.84 12.34 4.81
CA ASN A 92 -44.26 11.98 6.10
C ASN A 92 -43.65 10.57 6.00
N LEU A 93 -42.32 10.50 5.98
CA LEU A 93 -41.60 9.23 5.78
C LEU A 93 -41.78 8.25 6.94
N LEU A 94 -41.96 8.75 8.17
CA LEU A 94 -42.21 7.90 9.34
C LEU A 94 -43.57 7.21 9.24
N ASP A 95 -44.61 7.98 8.89
CA ASP A 95 -45.96 7.43 8.73
C ASP A 95 -46.02 6.45 7.55
N LEU A 96 -45.33 6.77 6.45
CA LEU A 96 -45.20 5.90 5.30
C LEU A 96 -44.57 4.55 5.67
N LEU A 97 -43.48 4.55 6.45
CA LEU A 97 -42.83 3.32 6.87
C LEU A 97 -43.70 2.48 7.81
N ILE A 98 -44.40 3.11 8.76
CA ILE A 98 -45.35 2.42 9.66
C ILE A 98 -46.49 1.78 8.87
N ASN A 99 -46.99 2.48 7.85
CA ASN A 99 -48.02 1.95 6.95
C ASN A 99 -47.49 0.75 6.15
N ILE A 100 -46.26 0.82 5.63
CA ILE A 100 -45.61 -0.30 4.94
C ILE A 100 -45.45 -1.50 5.88
N GLY A 101 -44.92 -1.29 7.10
CA GLY A 101 -44.79 -2.33 8.11
C GLY A 101 -46.12 -3.03 8.39
N SER A 102 -47.19 -2.26 8.57
CA SER A 102 -48.54 -2.79 8.80
C SER A 102 -49.06 -3.65 7.64
N LYS A 103 -48.68 -3.34 6.39
CA LYS A 103 -49.04 -4.15 5.20
C LYS A 103 -48.33 -5.49 5.15
N VAL A 104 -47.15 -5.61 5.76
CA VAL A 104 -46.39 -6.87 5.86
C VAL A 104 -46.56 -7.55 7.23
N ASN A 105 -47.57 -7.14 8.00
CA ASN A 105 -47.85 -7.65 9.34
C ASN A 105 -46.69 -7.47 10.34
N TYR A 106 -45.91 -6.40 10.17
CA TYR A 106 -44.84 -5.97 11.06
C TYR A 106 -45.18 -4.63 11.70
N HIS A 107 -45.61 -4.66 12.95
CA HIS A 107 -45.96 -3.44 13.68
C HIS A 107 -44.72 -2.78 14.27
N MET A 108 -44.49 -1.54 13.87
CA MET A 108 -43.41 -0.69 14.35
C MET A 108 -43.94 0.64 14.86
N THR A 109 -43.31 1.18 15.90
CA THR A 109 -43.63 2.49 16.48
C THR A 109 -42.58 3.52 16.09
N LYS A 110 -42.93 4.82 16.13
CA LYS A 110 -42.00 5.91 15.78
C LYS A 110 -40.73 5.93 16.64
N GLN A 111 -40.82 5.44 17.88
CA GLN A 111 -39.71 5.38 18.83
C GLN A 111 -38.69 4.28 18.50
N GLN A 112 -39.05 3.32 17.65
CA GLN A 112 -38.16 2.25 17.18
C GLN A 112 -37.36 2.66 15.94
N LEU A 113 -37.56 3.87 15.42
CA LEU A 113 -36.89 4.41 14.24
C LEU A 113 -36.01 5.59 14.67
N ASN A 114 -34.70 5.55 14.41
CA ASN A 114 -33.84 6.69 14.79
C ASN A 114 -33.86 7.77 13.70
N PHE A 115 -33.82 7.36 12.43
CA PHE A 115 -33.80 8.28 11.30
C PHE A 115 -34.48 7.68 10.07
N VAL A 116 -35.07 8.51 9.22
CA VAL A 116 -35.61 8.09 7.92
C VAL A 116 -35.34 9.19 6.91
N ALA A 117 -34.67 8.86 5.80
CA ALA A 117 -34.42 9.80 4.72
C ALA A 117 -34.51 9.12 3.36
N ARG A 118 -34.83 9.93 2.34
CA ARG A 118 -34.79 9.54 0.93
C ARG A 118 -33.33 9.67 0.43
N THR A 119 -32.78 8.60 -0.13
CA THR A 119 -31.47 8.65 -0.79
C THR A 119 -31.66 8.79 -2.31
N PRO A 120 -30.94 9.71 -2.99
CA PRO A 120 -30.94 9.80 -4.44
C PRO A 120 -30.41 8.51 -5.06
N SER A 121 -31.11 7.97 -6.05
CA SER A 121 -30.65 6.84 -6.86
C SER A 121 -30.26 7.33 -8.26
N ARG A 122 -29.31 6.63 -8.91
CA ARG A 122 -28.87 6.93 -10.29
C ARG A 122 -29.95 6.64 -11.32
N ASP A 123 -30.91 5.77 -10.99
CA ASP A 123 -32.03 5.46 -11.87
C ASP A 123 -33.02 6.62 -11.88
N THR A 124 -33.31 7.13 -13.08
CA THR A 124 -34.25 8.23 -13.35
C THR A 124 -35.71 7.91 -13.02
N ASN A 125 -36.02 6.69 -12.62
CA ASN A 125 -37.33 6.35 -12.08
C ASN A 125 -37.31 6.63 -10.58
N LEU A 126 -38.23 7.50 -10.10
CA LEU A 126 -38.37 8.03 -8.74
C LEU A 126 -38.48 6.95 -7.64
N TYR A 127 -37.40 6.24 -7.39
CA TYR A 127 -37.29 5.20 -6.38
C TYR A 127 -36.20 5.62 -5.41
N CYS A 128 -36.63 6.07 -4.24
CA CYS A 128 -35.71 6.46 -3.19
C CYS A 128 -35.61 5.35 -2.15
N THR A 129 -34.37 5.03 -1.81
CA THR A 129 -34.00 4.20 -0.66
C THR A 129 -34.32 4.96 0.62
N LEU A 130 -35.19 4.41 1.46
CA LEU A 130 -35.29 4.85 2.85
C LEU A 130 -34.16 4.22 3.64
N HIS A 131 -33.51 4.97 4.53
CA HIS A 131 -32.46 4.45 5.41
C HIS A 131 -32.89 4.62 6.86
N CYS A 132 -33.16 3.50 7.54
CA CYS A 132 -33.53 3.48 8.96
C CYS A 132 -32.35 3.13 9.84
N THR A 133 -31.64 4.13 10.39
CA THR A 133 -30.71 3.86 11.51
C THR A 133 -31.46 3.69 12.81
#